data_AF-A0A941UKH2-F1
#
_entry.id   AF-A0A941UKH2-F1
#
_cell.length_a   1.000
_cell.length_b   1.000
_cell.length_c   1.000
_cell.angle_alpha   90.00
_cell.angle_beta   90.00
_cell.angle_gamma   90.00
#
_symmetry.space_group_name_H-M   'P 1'
#
loop_
_entity.id
_entity.type
_entity.pdbx_description
1 polymer ?
#
loop_
_entity_poly.entity_id
_entity_poly.type
_entity_poly.pdbx_seq_one_letter_code
_entity_poly.pdbx_strand_id
1 'polypeptide(L)'
;DVEVVTGKVVGDPPVSPSVMTNTFLDDIALFLQTLAGAALDDKCIFHDDQAACSSSSEYHDMLGLFGYSSSAQPRKYLCSLSGDHTNLDCLDDFSKKALGFFYGLHPTRTQFYLHRGDFTYTENARTVYTGNYVFRATGLRHFIPFATLKLRMAGPALGRILRKRLNHKFVSANLPLLHKRTIQSDYSNEFRSGISENMNSIDLSLEFNRQFWGDVMLFSIEKLAEIGYPDKILELSVITGIVYEIQVKLWDLYKERQAQITEKKTGIARYLYPKKSWWDGGPEVQLAMKNMKLFCSIVENNFGPDSSGMQKISKQIKEGSQITMIINAIHSFYESEISWNELLKSELAVPSNFRKS
;
A
#
# COMPACT_ATOMS: atom_id res chain seq x y z
N ASP A 1 -0.97 -11.66 28.58
CA ASP A 1 -2.08 -10.68 28.50
C ASP A 1 -2.39 -10.13 27.11
N VAL A 2 -1.62 -10.49 26.07
CA VAL A 2 -1.94 -10.15 24.67
C VAL A 2 -3.27 -10.78 24.25
N GLU A 3 -4.15 -9.99 23.65
CA GLU A 3 -5.45 -10.43 23.16
C GLU A 3 -5.47 -10.59 21.64
N VAL A 4 -4.76 -9.70 20.93
CA VAL A 4 -4.67 -9.67 19.48
C VAL A 4 -3.21 -9.54 19.07
N VAL A 5 -2.74 -10.44 18.21
CA VAL A 5 -1.44 -10.34 17.54
C VAL A 5 -1.66 -10.13 16.05
N THR A 6 -0.95 -9.19 15.46
CA THR A 6 -0.89 -8.97 14.00
C THR A 6 0.55 -9.16 13.52
N GLY A 7 0.76 -9.91 12.46
CA GLY A 7 2.10 -10.12 11.92
C GLY A 7 2.46 -9.01 10.94
N LYS A 8 3.63 -8.40 11.12
CA LYS A 8 4.19 -7.49 10.12
C LYS A 8 4.49 -8.27 8.83
N VAL A 9 4.20 -7.65 7.69
CA VAL A 9 4.42 -8.26 6.38
C VAL A 9 5.88 -8.06 5.97
N VAL A 10 6.59 -9.15 5.67
CA VAL A 10 7.97 -9.15 5.14
C VAL A 10 7.89 -9.37 3.63
N GLY A 11 8.75 -8.74 2.83
CA GLY A 11 8.74 -8.84 1.37
C GLY A 11 8.12 -7.62 0.70
N ASP A 12 7.23 -7.85 -0.25
CA ASP A 12 6.59 -6.78 -1.02
C ASP A 12 5.70 -5.90 -0.13
N PRO A 13 5.74 -4.57 -0.29
CA PRO A 13 4.91 -3.67 0.50
C PRO A 13 3.42 -4.07 0.47
N PRO A 14 2.72 -4.02 1.62
CA PRO A 14 1.33 -4.46 1.70
C PRO A 14 0.32 -3.46 1.09
N VAL A 15 0.76 -2.46 0.31
CA VAL A 15 -0.04 -1.31 -0.11
C VAL A 15 -0.33 -1.27 -1.62
N SER A 16 -1.15 -0.32 -2.05
CA SER A 16 -1.48 -0.08 -3.46
C SER A 16 -0.31 0.59 -4.20
N PRO A 17 -0.02 0.23 -5.47
CA PRO A 17 0.83 1.06 -6.33
C PRO A 17 0.40 2.52 -6.32
N SER A 18 -0.91 2.78 -6.19
CA SER A 18 -1.46 4.14 -6.15
C SER A 18 -0.89 5.06 -5.06
N VAL A 19 -0.30 4.49 -4.00
CA VAL A 19 0.31 5.26 -2.91
C VAL A 19 1.83 5.01 -2.78
N MET A 20 2.41 4.41 -3.83
CA MET A 20 3.85 4.17 -3.98
C MET A 20 4.39 4.78 -5.27
N THR A 21 3.54 5.11 -6.26
CA THR A 21 3.99 5.60 -7.57
C THR A 21 4.89 6.81 -7.43
N ASN A 22 4.52 7.77 -6.57
CA ASN A 22 5.27 9.01 -6.42
C ASN A 22 6.69 8.80 -5.88
N THR A 23 6.89 7.88 -4.93
CA THR A 23 8.21 7.53 -4.37
C THR A 23 9.01 6.66 -5.35
N PHE A 24 8.35 5.73 -6.05
CA PHE A 24 9.03 4.88 -7.02
C PHE A 24 9.52 5.64 -8.26
N LEU A 25 8.82 6.71 -8.67
CA LEU A 25 9.30 7.58 -9.75
C LEU A 25 10.62 8.28 -9.39
N ASP A 26 10.84 8.66 -8.13
CA ASP A 26 12.13 9.20 -7.68
C ASP A 26 13.24 8.16 -7.80
N ASP A 27 12.94 6.91 -7.43
CA ASP A 27 13.87 5.79 -7.49
C ASP A 27 14.24 5.46 -8.95
N ILE A 28 13.26 5.47 -9.87
CA ILE A 28 13.50 5.31 -11.31
C ILE A 28 14.36 6.46 -11.86
N ALA A 29 14.07 7.70 -11.46
CA ALA A 29 14.84 8.86 -11.91
C ALA A 29 16.31 8.74 -11.47
N LEU A 30 16.56 8.34 -10.22
CA LEU A 30 17.90 8.10 -9.71
C LEU A 30 18.60 6.94 -10.45
N PHE A 31 17.89 5.85 -10.71
CA PHE A 31 18.43 4.71 -11.47
C PHE A 31 18.89 5.14 -12.87
N LEU A 32 18.01 5.81 -13.64
CA LEU A 32 18.32 6.27 -15.00
C LEU A 32 19.43 7.32 -15.03
N GLN A 33 19.45 8.24 -14.05
CA GLN A 33 20.52 9.23 -13.90
C GLN A 33 21.87 8.58 -13.64
N THR A 34 21.90 7.57 -12.76
CA THR A 34 23.12 6.83 -12.42
C THR A 34 23.64 6.07 -13.65
N LEU A 35 22.74 5.37 -14.35
CA LEU A 35 23.08 4.61 -15.55
C LEU A 35 23.55 5.52 -16.70
N ALA A 36 23.03 6.74 -16.80
CA ALA A 36 23.44 7.70 -17.81
C ALA A 36 24.91 8.16 -17.70
N GLY A 37 25.54 7.96 -16.53
CA GLY A 37 26.95 8.23 -16.30
C GLY A 37 27.88 7.04 -16.54
N ALA A 38 27.38 5.89 -16.96
CA ALA A 38 28.15 4.63 -17.08
C ALA A 38 28.11 4.06 -18.50
N ALA A 39 29.10 3.23 -18.86
CA ALA A 39 29.04 2.44 -20.09
C ALA A 39 28.19 1.19 -19.88
N LEU A 40 27.41 0.80 -20.89
CA LEU A 40 26.48 -0.32 -20.79
C LEU A 40 27.16 -1.67 -20.65
N ASP A 41 28.31 -1.84 -21.32
CA ASP A 41 29.08 -3.08 -21.33
C ASP A 41 30.03 -3.22 -20.13
N ASP A 42 30.16 -2.17 -19.30
CA ASP A 42 30.92 -2.24 -18.06
C ASP A 42 30.22 -3.14 -17.04
N LYS A 43 31.01 -3.64 -16.08
CA LYS A 43 30.50 -4.40 -14.93
C LYS A 43 29.39 -3.61 -14.21
N CYS A 44 28.37 -4.32 -13.79
CA CYS A 44 27.22 -3.75 -13.09
C CYS A 44 27.62 -2.91 -11.86
N ILE A 45 27.20 -1.65 -11.82
CA ILE A 45 27.51 -0.70 -10.74
C ILE A 45 26.47 -0.68 -9.60
N PHE A 46 25.44 -1.51 -9.67
CA PHE A 46 24.29 -1.51 -8.74
C PHE A 46 24.42 -2.55 -7.61
N HIS A 47 25.64 -2.92 -7.24
CA HIS A 47 25.97 -3.91 -6.18
C HIS A 47 26.52 -3.29 -4.89
N ASP A 48 26.36 -1.98 -4.67
CA ASP A 48 26.85 -1.33 -3.47
C ASP A 48 26.25 -1.95 -2.19
N ASP A 49 27.11 -2.57 -1.37
CA ASP A 49 26.77 -3.40 -0.20
C ASP A 49 26.22 -2.62 1.02
N GLN A 50 26.14 -1.29 0.95
CA GLN A 50 25.60 -0.47 2.04
C GLN A 50 24.07 -0.37 1.96
N ALA A 51 23.40 -1.50 2.17
CA ALA A 51 21.96 -1.50 2.32
C ALA A 51 21.57 -0.79 3.63
N ALA A 52 21.08 0.44 3.53
CA ALA A 52 20.33 1.05 4.62
C ALA A 52 19.06 0.21 4.84
N CYS A 53 19.03 -0.53 5.96
CA CYS A 53 17.86 -1.23 6.47
C CYS A 53 16.62 -0.36 6.25
N SER A 54 15.70 -0.83 5.39
CA SER A 54 14.50 -0.05 5.07
C SER A 54 13.65 0.12 6.32
N SER A 55 13.34 1.37 6.68
CA SER A 55 12.24 1.58 7.61
C SER A 55 10.95 1.14 6.91
N SER A 56 10.06 0.47 7.64
CA SER A 56 8.95 -0.29 7.06
C SER A 56 7.80 0.54 6.50
N SER A 57 8.01 1.81 6.23
CA SER A 57 6.99 2.72 5.70
C SER A 57 7.48 3.56 4.54
N GLU A 58 8.79 3.62 4.28
CA GLU A 58 9.42 4.51 3.30
C GLU A 58 8.99 4.30 1.83
N TYR A 59 8.23 3.24 1.53
CA TYR A 59 7.60 3.05 0.23
C TYR A 59 6.38 3.94 0.02
N HIS A 60 5.76 4.47 1.07
CA HIS A 60 4.52 5.23 0.97
C HIS A 60 4.78 6.70 0.62
N ASP A 61 4.00 7.28 -0.29
CA ASP A 61 4.09 8.70 -0.66
C ASP A 61 3.30 9.68 0.23
N MET A 62 2.59 9.15 1.23
CA MET A 62 1.77 9.88 2.22
C MET A 62 2.20 9.52 3.65
N LEU A 63 3.49 9.24 3.85
CA LEU A 63 4.13 8.93 5.14
C LEU A 63 3.68 9.81 6.31
N GLY A 64 3.52 11.11 6.07
CA GLY A 64 3.10 12.09 7.07
C GLY A 64 1.74 11.75 7.70
N LEU A 65 0.79 11.21 6.92
CA LEU A 65 -0.52 10.80 7.44
C LEU A 65 -0.40 9.65 8.46
N PHE A 66 0.67 8.85 8.38
CA PHE A 66 0.92 7.73 9.28
C PHE A 66 1.85 8.10 10.45
N GLY A 67 2.16 9.39 10.62
CA GLY A 67 2.97 9.92 11.71
C GLY A 67 4.48 9.75 11.52
N TYR A 68 4.95 9.59 10.28
CA TYR A 68 6.37 9.56 9.97
C TYR A 68 6.86 10.97 9.57
N SER A 69 7.97 11.39 10.16
CA SER A 69 8.47 12.78 10.09
C SER A 69 9.40 13.07 8.90
N SER A 70 9.82 12.05 8.16
CA SER A 70 10.81 12.16 7.08
C SER A 70 10.15 12.10 5.70
N SER A 71 10.58 12.97 4.78
CA SER A 71 10.35 12.75 3.35
C SER A 71 11.16 11.53 2.89
N ALA A 72 10.52 10.65 2.11
CA ALA A 72 11.21 9.54 1.49
C ALA A 72 12.26 10.08 0.52
N GLN A 73 13.54 9.84 0.79
CA GLN A 73 14.63 10.15 -0.15
C GLN A 73 14.64 9.13 -1.29
N PRO A 74 15.05 9.50 -2.51
CA PRO A 74 15.27 8.55 -3.59
C PRO A 74 16.22 7.43 -3.15
N ARG A 75 15.91 6.18 -3.50
CA ARG A 75 16.71 5.01 -3.15
C ARG A 75 17.37 4.41 -4.38
N LYS A 76 18.65 4.07 -4.22
CA LYS A 76 19.39 3.31 -5.22
C LYS A 76 18.74 1.94 -5.40
N TYR A 77 18.63 1.51 -6.66
CA TYR A 77 18.30 0.12 -6.97
C TYR A 77 19.48 -0.78 -6.60
N LEU A 78 19.19 -1.91 -5.99
CA LEU A 78 20.16 -2.97 -5.71
C LEU A 78 19.89 -4.10 -6.71
N CYS A 79 20.83 -4.33 -7.62
CA CYS A 79 20.68 -5.36 -8.63
C CYS A 79 20.60 -6.74 -7.96
N SER A 80 19.64 -7.57 -8.37
CA SER A 80 19.48 -8.91 -7.83
C SER A 80 20.08 -10.00 -8.71
N LEU A 81 20.73 -9.64 -9.82
CA LEU A 81 21.39 -10.60 -10.70
C LEU A 81 22.66 -11.11 -10.02
N SER A 82 22.90 -12.42 -10.14
CA SER A 82 24.06 -13.11 -9.58
C SER A 82 25.08 -13.46 -10.66
N GLY A 83 26.36 -13.55 -10.30
CA GLY A 83 27.44 -13.82 -11.26
C GLY A 83 27.89 -12.58 -12.01
N ASP A 84 28.87 -12.72 -12.91
CA ASP A 84 29.32 -11.62 -13.75
C ASP A 84 28.22 -11.19 -14.73
N HIS A 85 27.91 -9.89 -14.75
CA HIS A 85 26.95 -9.28 -15.66
C HIS A 85 27.23 -7.78 -15.80
N THR A 86 26.64 -7.18 -16.82
CA THR A 86 26.87 -5.80 -17.24
C THR A 86 25.79 -4.84 -16.72
N ASN A 87 26.00 -3.55 -16.92
CA ASN A 87 24.96 -2.54 -16.69
C ASN A 87 23.74 -2.75 -17.61
N LEU A 88 23.94 -3.28 -18.82
CA LEU A 88 22.86 -3.64 -19.74
C LEU A 88 21.96 -4.74 -19.18
N ASP A 89 22.54 -5.80 -18.64
CA ASP A 89 21.79 -6.91 -18.01
C ASP A 89 20.96 -6.39 -16.82
N CYS A 90 21.55 -5.51 -16.02
CA CYS A 90 20.86 -4.86 -14.90
C CYS A 90 19.69 -3.99 -15.36
N LEU A 91 19.84 -3.26 -16.47
CA LEU A 91 18.77 -2.44 -17.05
C LEU A 91 17.62 -3.31 -17.56
N ASP A 92 17.91 -4.41 -18.25
CA ASP A 92 16.88 -5.32 -18.75
C ASP A 92 16.05 -5.91 -17.59
N ASP A 93 16.70 -6.44 -16.55
CA ASP A 93 16.05 -6.96 -15.35
C ASP A 93 15.23 -5.88 -14.61
N PHE A 94 15.80 -4.69 -14.40
CA PHE A 94 15.09 -3.59 -13.76
C PHE A 94 13.85 -3.16 -14.55
N SER A 95 13.93 -3.12 -15.88
CA SER A 95 12.82 -2.71 -16.74
C SER A 95 11.61 -3.65 -16.63
N LYS A 96 11.86 -4.95 -16.45
CA LYS A 96 10.82 -5.97 -16.23
C LYS A 96 10.20 -5.81 -14.84
N LYS A 97 11.03 -5.63 -13.82
CA LYS A 97 10.59 -5.36 -12.43
C LYS A 97 9.78 -4.07 -12.31
N ALA A 98 10.10 -3.05 -13.08
CA ALA A 98 9.34 -1.82 -13.12
C ALA A 98 7.90 -2.06 -13.58
N LEU A 99 7.64 -2.99 -14.51
CA LEU A 99 6.28 -3.38 -14.88
C LEU A 99 5.59 -4.19 -13.77
N GLY A 100 6.35 -5.08 -13.09
CA GLY A 100 5.89 -5.80 -11.90
C GLY A 100 5.38 -4.90 -10.76
N PHE A 101 5.81 -3.63 -10.73
CA PHE A 101 5.39 -2.64 -9.74
C PHE A 101 3.87 -2.49 -9.63
N PHE A 102 3.17 -2.52 -10.77
CA PHE A 102 1.72 -2.35 -10.79
C PHE A 102 0.97 -3.54 -10.14
N TYR A 103 1.63 -4.68 -10.01
CA TYR A 103 1.10 -5.84 -9.28
C TYR A 103 1.51 -5.81 -7.79
N GLY A 104 2.33 -4.84 -7.37
CA GLY A 104 2.68 -4.56 -5.99
C GLY A 104 4.11 -4.90 -5.59
N LEU A 105 4.95 -5.31 -6.54
CA LEU A 105 6.40 -5.34 -6.36
C LEU A 105 6.90 -3.92 -6.07
N HIS A 106 7.94 -3.76 -5.26
CA HIS A 106 8.67 -2.50 -5.19
C HIS A 106 10.17 -2.75 -5.40
N PRO A 107 10.70 -2.50 -6.61
CA PRO A 107 12.06 -2.93 -6.98
C PRO A 107 13.19 -2.41 -6.08
N THR A 108 12.97 -1.26 -5.44
CA THR A 108 13.95 -0.56 -4.60
C THR A 108 13.61 -0.55 -3.10
N ARG A 109 12.39 -0.96 -2.70
CA ARG A 109 11.88 -0.80 -1.32
C ARG A 109 11.14 -2.05 -0.86
N THR A 110 11.90 -3.06 -0.51
CA THR A 110 11.37 -4.27 0.13
C THR A 110 11.39 -4.13 1.65
N GLN A 111 10.47 -4.81 2.33
CA GLN A 111 10.51 -4.94 3.79
C GLN A 111 11.30 -6.18 4.18
N PHE A 112 12.37 -6.00 4.95
CA PHE A 112 13.18 -7.13 5.41
C PHE A 112 12.72 -7.66 6.76
N TYR A 113 12.84 -8.97 6.93
CA TYR A 113 12.75 -9.59 8.24
C TYR A 113 14.00 -9.22 9.04
N LEU A 114 13.82 -8.48 10.13
CA LEU A 114 14.86 -8.24 11.12
C LEU A 114 14.65 -9.17 12.33
N HIS A 115 15.54 -10.16 12.50
CA HIS A 115 15.59 -10.99 13.69
C HIS A 115 16.12 -10.18 14.88
N ARG A 116 15.27 -9.86 15.85
CA ARG A 116 15.64 -9.09 17.06
C ARG A 116 15.97 -10.00 18.25
N GLY A 117 16.67 -11.09 17.99
CA GLY A 117 17.10 -12.05 19.03
C GLY A 117 16.02 -13.05 19.48
N ASP A 118 14.74 -12.69 19.43
CA ASP A 118 13.62 -13.55 19.82
C ASP A 118 12.37 -13.33 18.93
N PHE A 119 11.70 -14.41 18.55
CA PHE A 119 10.42 -14.41 17.83
C PHE A 119 9.22 -14.00 18.71
N THR A 120 9.37 -14.00 20.05
CA THR A 120 8.33 -13.51 20.97
C THR A 120 8.39 -11.99 21.17
N TYR A 121 9.41 -11.31 20.61
CA TYR A 121 9.49 -9.86 20.66
C TYR A 121 8.30 -9.22 19.94
N THR A 122 7.62 -8.30 20.63
CA THR A 122 6.45 -7.60 20.11
C THR A 122 6.52 -6.10 20.36
N GLU A 123 5.81 -5.35 19.52
CA GLU A 123 5.61 -3.91 19.64
C GLU A 123 4.12 -3.59 19.69
N ASN A 124 3.74 -2.38 20.10
CA ASN A 124 2.34 -1.96 20.03
C ASN A 124 1.89 -1.89 18.57
N ALA A 125 0.82 -2.62 18.25
CA ALA A 125 0.30 -2.64 16.89
C ALA A 125 -0.54 -1.40 16.57
N ARG A 126 -0.57 -1.07 15.27
CA ARG A 126 -1.43 -0.02 14.72
C ARG A 126 -2.42 -0.55 13.68
N THR A 127 -2.13 -1.70 13.06
CA THR A 127 -2.83 -2.22 11.87
C THR A 127 -3.09 -3.69 12.01
N VAL A 128 -4.32 -4.13 11.76
CA VAL A 128 -4.61 -5.57 11.56
C VAL A 128 -4.34 -5.90 10.10
N TYR A 129 -3.41 -6.82 9.84
CA TYR A 129 -3.22 -7.36 8.50
C TYR A 129 -4.18 -8.52 8.31
N THR A 130 -5.20 -8.37 7.47
CA THR A 130 -6.34 -9.32 7.39
C THR A 130 -6.00 -10.73 6.95
N GLY A 131 -4.78 -10.99 6.46
CA GLY A 131 -4.25 -12.33 6.17
C GLY A 131 -3.22 -12.84 7.18
N ASN A 132 -2.93 -12.07 8.23
CA ASN A 132 -1.83 -12.35 9.16
C ASN A 132 -2.12 -11.80 10.57
N TYR A 133 -3.14 -12.35 11.24
CA TYR A 133 -3.47 -12.00 12.62
C TYR A 133 -4.04 -13.20 13.37
N VAL A 134 -3.92 -13.17 14.70
CA VAL A 134 -4.46 -14.20 15.60
C VAL A 134 -5.17 -13.52 16.76
N PHE A 135 -6.35 -14.02 17.08
CA PHE A 135 -7.10 -13.64 18.28
C PHE A 135 -7.02 -14.74 19.34
N ARG A 136 -6.96 -14.32 20.61
CA ARG A 136 -7.47 -15.19 21.68
C ARG A 136 -8.99 -15.31 21.56
N ALA A 137 -9.58 -16.32 22.20
CA ALA A 137 -11.03 -16.49 22.22
C ALA A 137 -11.77 -15.21 22.66
N THR A 138 -11.25 -14.50 23.67
CA THR A 138 -11.81 -13.21 24.12
C THR A 138 -11.75 -12.13 23.04
N GLY A 139 -10.74 -12.17 22.15
CA GLY A 139 -10.55 -11.22 21.04
C GLY A 139 -11.54 -11.40 19.90
N LEU A 140 -12.27 -12.52 19.82
CA LEU A 140 -13.30 -12.75 18.80
C LEU A 140 -14.46 -11.74 18.89
N ARG A 141 -14.62 -11.03 20.02
CA ARG A 141 -15.55 -9.90 20.15
C ARG A 141 -15.25 -8.74 19.20
N HIS A 142 -14.04 -8.70 18.64
CA HIS A 142 -13.65 -7.75 17.62
C HIS A 142 -13.79 -8.38 16.23
N PHE A 143 -14.36 -7.62 15.29
CA PHE A 143 -14.54 -8.03 13.90
C PHE A 143 -14.04 -6.94 12.96
N ILE A 144 -13.73 -7.28 11.71
CA ILE A 144 -13.33 -6.29 10.70
C ILE A 144 -14.55 -5.42 10.38
N PRO A 145 -14.55 -4.14 10.77
CA PRO A 145 -15.69 -3.27 10.56
C PRO A 145 -15.77 -2.89 9.08
N PHE A 146 -16.98 -2.58 8.62
CA PHE A 146 -17.22 -1.98 7.31
C PHE A 146 -16.77 -2.83 6.10
N ALA A 147 -16.59 -4.14 6.29
CA ALA A 147 -16.14 -5.05 5.24
C ALA A 147 -17.07 -5.02 4.00
N THR A 148 -18.36 -4.75 4.20
CA THR A 148 -19.38 -4.59 3.15
C THR A 148 -19.08 -3.44 2.18
N LEU A 149 -18.32 -2.42 2.61
CA LEU A 149 -17.87 -1.32 1.75
C LEU A 149 -16.76 -1.74 0.77
N LYS A 150 -16.12 -2.89 0.99
CA LYS A 150 -15.03 -3.44 0.16
C LYS A 150 -13.84 -2.48 -0.03
N LEU A 151 -13.59 -1.57 0.92
CA LEU A 151 -12.46 -0.62 0.87
C LEU A 151 -11.11 -1.30 1.18
N ARG A 152 -9.99 -0.69 0.77
CA ARG A 152 -8.63 -1.22 1.01
C ARG A 152 -8.18 -1.15 2.47
N MET A 153 -8.82 -0.31 3.29
CA MET A 153 -8.38 0.02 4.65
C MET A 153 -9.18 -0.64 5.78
N ALA A 154 -9.88 -1.76 5.51
CA ALA A 154 -10.70 -2.43 6.53
C ALA A 154 -9.87 -2.94 7.74
N GLY A 155 -8.75 -3.62 7.48
CA GLY A 155 -7.82 -4.07 8.54
C GLY A 155 -7.14 -2.92 9.30
N PRO A 156 -6.59 -1.90 8.61
CA PRO A 156 -6.11 -0.68 9.24
C PRO A 156 -7.14 0.04 10.12
N ALA A 157 -8.41 0.15 9.67
CA ALA A 157 -9.49 0.76 10.44
C ALA A 157 -9.78 -0.01 11.73
N LEU A 158 -9.88 -1.35 11.66
CA LEU A 158 -9.95 -2.19 12.85
C LEU A 158 -8.74 -1.96 13.76
N GLY A 159 -7.53 -1.88 13.19
CA GLY A 159 -6.31 -1.63 13.95
C GLY A 159 -6.37 -0.33 14.76
N ARG A 160 -6.98 0.74 14.23
CA ARG A 160 -7.17 2.00 14.97
C ARG A 160 -8.16 1.86 16.13
N ILE A 161 -9.26 1.15 15.91
CA ILE A 161 -10.23 0.82 16.96
C ILE A 161 -9.57 -0.01 18.06
N LEU A 162 -8.85 -1.08 17.70
CA LEU A 162 -8.17 -1.95 18.65
C LEU A 162 -7.07 -1.22 19.41
N ARG A 163 -6.28 -0.37 18.75
CA ARG A 163 -5.25 0.43 19.41
C ARG A 163 -5.85 1.28 20.53
N LYS A 164 -7.03 1.86 20.30
CA LYS A 164 -7.74 2.66 21.31
C LYS A 164 -8.26 1.81 22.48
N ARG A 165 -8.89 0.66 22.19
CA ARG A 165 -9.54 -0.19 23.19
C ARG A 165 -8.58 -1.07 23.99
N LEU A 166 -7.61 -1.67 23.30
CA LEU A 166 -6.77 -2.74 23.84
C LEU A 166 -5.38 -2.23 24.26
N ASN A 167 -4.92 -1.10 23.72
CA ASN A 167 -3.61 -0.53 24.00
C ASN A 167 -2.51 -1.61 23.90
N HIS A 168 -1.79 -1.90 24.99
CA HIS A 168 -0.72 -2.91 25.05
C HIS A 168 -1.17 -4.36 24.81
N LYS A 169 -2.47 -4.66 24.80
CA LYS A 169 -3.00 -5.99 24.49
C LYS A 169 -3.16 -6.25 22.98
N PHE A 170 -3.00 -5.21 22.16
CA PHE A 170 -2.92 -5.32 20.70
C PHE A 170 -1.49 -5.09 20.25
N VAL A 171 -0.83 -6.18 19.84
CA VAL A 171 0.61 -6.16 19.56
C VAL A 171 0.92 -6.65 18.16
N SER A 172 2.04 -6.20 17.61
CA SER A 172 2.58 -6.67 16.35
C SER A 172 3.83 -7.49 16.58
N ALA A 173 3.90 -8.63 15.90
CA ALA A 173 5.09 -9.47 15.86
C ALA A 173 5.74 -9.35 14.47
N ASN A 174 7.07 -9.23 14.44
CA ASN A 174 7.80 -9.34 13.19
C ASN A 174 8.07 -10.83 12.95
N LEU A 175 7.24 -11.48 12.14
CA LEU A 175 7.38 -12.89 11.80
C LEU A 175 7.98 -13.02 10.39
N PRO A 176 8.77 -14.08 10.10
CA PRO A 176 9.38 -14.30 8.80
C PRO A 176 8.37 -14.82 7.76
N LEU A 177 7.23 -14.14 7.62
CA LEU A 177 6.24 -14.44 6.59
C LEU A 177 6.62 -13.70 5.30
N LEU A 178 7.35 -14.39 4.42
CA LEU A 178 7.70 -13.85 3.11
C LEU A 178 6.44 -13.70 2.26
N HIS A 179 6.00 -12.46 2.09
CA HIS A 179 4.89 -12.07 1.25
C HIS A 179 5.43 -11.61 -0.11
N LYS A 180 5.25 -12.47 -1.12
CA LYS A 180 5.47 -12.12 -2.52
C LYS A 180 4.12 -11.83 -3.17
N ARG A 181 4.04 -10.72 -3.91
CA ARG A 181 2.84 -10.33 -4.68
C ARG A 181 2.87 -10.84 -6.11
N THR A 182 4.04 -11.24 -6.59
CA THR A 182 4.22 -11.81 -7.92
C THR A 182 4.80 -13.22 -7.81
N ILE A 183 4.30 -14.10 -8.66
CA ILE A 183 4.65 -15.52 -8.74
C ILE A 183 5.63 -15.74 -9.89
N GLN A 184 5.43 -15.07 -11.03
CA GLN A 184 6.23 -15.27 -12.23
C GLN A 184 7.40 -14.27 -12.30
N SER A 185 8.55 -14.75 -12.80
CA SER A 185 9.76 -13.94 -12.97
C SER A 185 9.67 -12.94 -14.11
N ASP A 186 8.75 -13.14 -15.05
CA ASP A 186 8.44 -12.21 -16.14
C ASP A 186 7.32 -11.23 -15.78
N TYR A 187 6.73 -11.38 -14.58
CA TYR A 187 5.64 -10.58 -14.06
C TYR A 187 4.39 -10.53 -14.96
N SER A 188 4.19 -11.58 -15.77
CA SER A 188 3.02 -11.71 -16.64
C SER A 188 1.84 -12.39 -15.93
N ASN A 189 0.60 -12.05 -16.31
CA ASN A 189 -0.63 -12.70 -15.84
C ASN A 189 -0.84 -12.71 -14.32
N GLU A 190 -0.34 -11.69 -13.61
CA GLU A 190 -0.52 -11.56 -12.17
C GLU A 190 -1.96 -11.10 -11.83
N PHE A 191 -2.68 -11.87 -11.03
CA PHE A 191 -4.05 -11.52 -10.65
C PHE A 191 -4.08 -10.59 -9.44
N ARG A 192 -4.72 -9.43 -9.58
CA ARG A 192 -4.96 -8.51 -8.47
C ARG A 192 -6.35 -7.87 -8.53
N SER A 193 -7.10 -8.02 -7.45
CA SER A 193 -8.44 -7.44 -7.33
C SER A 193 -8.41 -5.92 -7.46
N GLY A 194 -9.09 -5.40 -8.48
CA GLY A 194 -9.13 -3.96 -8.78
C GLY A 194 -8.14 -3.52 -9.85
N ILE A 195 -7.41 -4.45 -10.45
CA ILE A 195 -6.55 -4.24 -11.61
C ILE A 195 -7.14 -4.98 -12.80
N SER A 196 -7.25 -4.29 -13.93
CA SER A 196 -7.64 -4.89 -15.22
C SER A 196 -6.47 -4.79 -16.19
N GLU A 197 -6.12 -5.90 -16.84
CA GLU A 197 -5.04 -5.98 -17.82
C GLU A 197 -5.62 -6.18 -19.23
N ASN A 198 -5.14 -5.39 -20.18
CA ASN A 198 -5.23 -5.66 -21.62
C ASN A 198 -3.80 -5.70 -22.18
N MET A 199 -3.59 -6.26 -23.37
CA MET A 199 -2.26 -6.56 -23.95
C MET A 199 -1.21 -5.43 -23.91
N ASN A 200 -1.59 -4.16 -23.71
CA ASN A 200 -0.69 -3.01 -23.57
C ASN A 200 -1.11 -2.01 -22.47
N SER A 201 -2.03 -2.34 -21.56
CA SER A 201 -2.50 -1.39 -20.56
C SER A 201 -2.90 -2.06 -19.26
N ILE A 202 -2.47 -1.47 -18.14
CA ILE A 202 -2.91 -1.83 -16.79
C ILE A 202 -3.80 -0.70 -16.29
N ASP A 203 -5.04 -1.00 -15.90
CA ASP A 203 -5.99 -0.06 -15.28
C ASP A 203 -6.09 -0.33 -13.78
N LEU A 204 -5.72 0.67 -12.97
CA LEU A 204 -5.74 0.69 -11.52
C LEU A 204 -6.91 1.51 -10.95
N SER A 205 -7.81 2.04 -11.80
CA SER A 205 -8.85 3.00 -11.40
C SER A 205 -9.76 2.47 -10.28
N LEU A 206 -10.09 1.19 -10.29
CA LEU A 206 -10.89 0.57 -9.23
C LEU A 206 -10.09 0.43 -7.94
N GLU A 207 -8.84 -0.01 -8.01
CA GLU A 207 -7.95 -0.08 -6.86
C GLU A 207 -7.71 1.30 -6.24
N PHE A 208 -7.43 2.30 -7.07
CA PHE A 208 -7.24 3.69 -6.66
C PHE A 208 -8.47 4.27 -5.99
N ASN A 209 -9.67 3.98 -6.53
CA ASN A 209 -10.92 4.40 -5.94
C ASN A 209 -11.15 3.80 -4.54
N ARG A 210 -10.89 2.50 -4.39
CA ARG A 210 -10.99 1.79 -3.09
C ARG A 210 -9.94 2.25 -2.08
N GLN A 211 -8.80 2.72 -2.58
CA GLN A 211 -7.72 3.28 -1.79
C GLN A 211 -8.11 4.66 -1.23
N PHE A 212 -8.56 5.59 -2.08
CA PHE A 212 -9.00 6.93 -1.66
C PHE A 212 -10.11 6.87 -0.60
N TRP A 213 -11.22 6.18 -0.88
CA TRP A 213 -12.31 6.08 0.08
C TRP A 213 -11.93 5.25 1.32
N GLY A 214 -10.98 4.32 1.17
CA GLY A 214 -10.36 3.63 2.29
C GLY A 214 -9.60 4.57 3.22
N ASP A 215 -8.82 5.49 2.67
CA ASP A 215 -8.10 6.51 3.45
C ASP A 215 -9.08 7.47 4.14
N VAL A 216 -10.15 7.89 3.45
CA VAL A 216 -11.23 8.70 4.05
C VAL A 216 -11.80 8.00 5.28
N MET A 217 -12.16 6.72 5.16
CA MET A 217 -12.64 5.92 6.27
C MET A 217 -11.59 5.81 7.39
N LEU A 218 -10.35 5.42 7.08
CA LEU A 218 -9.29 5.19 8.05
C LEU A 218 -9.00 6.43 8.90
N PHE A 219 -8.78 7.57 8.24
CA PHE A 219 -8.40 8.80 8.94
C PHE A 219 -9.59 9.46 9.64
N SER A 220 -10.83 9.22 9.18
CA SER A 220 -12.02 9.57 9.94
C SER A 220 -12.09 8.77 11.24
N ILE A 221 -11.88 7.45 11.20
CA ILE A 221 -11.85 6.61 12.40
C ILE A 221 -10.73 7.03 13.35
N GLU A 222 -9.54 7.35 12.83
CA GLU A 222 -8.43 7.85 13.65
C GLU A 222 -8.81 9.14 14.38
N LYS A 223 -9.42 10.11 13.68
CA LYS A 223 -9.86 11.38 14.27
C LYS A 223 -11.01 11.19 15.27
N LEU A 224 -11.97 10.34 14.96
CA LEU A 224 -13.08 10.00 15.85
C LEU A 224 -12.58 9.31 17.12
N ALA A 225 -11.54 8.47 17.03
CA ALA A 225 -10.97 7.78 18.18
C ALA A 225 -10.27 8.73 19.18
N GLU A 226 -9.80 9.88 18.72
CA GLU A 226 -9.27 10.95 19.58
C GLU A 226 -10.37 11.54 20.50
N ILE A 227 -11.62 11.59 20.02
CA ILE A 227 -12.76 12.15 20.77
C ILE A 227 -13.63 11.09 21.46
N GLY A 228 -13.17 9.83 21.49
CA GLY A 228 -13.75 8.75 22.29
C GLY A 228 -14.43 7.63 21.50
N TYR A 229 -14.48 7.69 20.16
CA TYR A 229 -14.97 6.57 19.35
C TYR A 229 -14.05 5.33 19.52
N PRO A 230 -14.57 4.10 19.44
CA PRO A 230 -15.98 3.71 19.46
C PRO A 230 -16.55 3.46 20.86
N ASP A 231 -15.88 3.84 21.94
CA ASP A 231 -16.39 3.58 23.30
C ASP A 231 -17.45 4.60 23.73
N LYS A 232 -17.41 5.80 23.13
CA LYS A 232 -18.44 6.82 23.24
C LYS A 232 -19.29 6.83 21.98
N ILE A 233 -20.62 6.71 22.15
CA ILE A 233 -21.58 6.95 21.06
C ILE A 233 -21.50 8.43 20.68
N LEU A 234 -21.25 8.69 19.40
CA LEU A 234 -21.14 10.03 18.85
C LEU A 234 -22.37 10.34 18.00
N GLU A 235 -22.86 11.57 18.11
CA GLU A 235 -23.95 12.08 17.28
C GLU A 235 -23.59 12.01 15.78
N LEU A 236 -24.60 11.71 14.95
CA LEU A 236 -24.44 11.61 13.50
C LEU A 236 -23.85 12.89 12.88
N SER A 237 -24.20 14.06 13.41
CA SER A 237 -23.69 15.35 12.95
C SER A 237 -22.18 15.51 13.19
N VAL A 238 -21.66 15.00 14.31
CA VAL A 238 -20.22 15.01 14.64
C VAL A 238 -19.46 14.08 13.69
N ILE A 239 -19.97 12.87 13.47
CA ILE A 239 -19.38 11.92 12.52
C ILE A 239 -19.36 12.53 11.12
N THR A 240 -20.49 13.08 10.68
CA THR A 240 -20.64 13.71 9.37
C THR A 240 -19.60 14.82 9.17
N GLY A 241 -19.50 15.75 10.13
CA GLY A 241 -18.55 16.87 10.06
C GLY A 241 -17.11 16.40 9.89
N ILE A 242 -16.68 15.42 10.69
CA ILE A 242 -15.31 14.88 10.63
C ILE A 242 -15.05 14.16 9.30
N VAL A 243 -15.98 13.33 8.82
CA VAL A 243 -15.78 12.59 7.56
C VAL A 243 -15.68 13.54 6.36
N TYR A 244 -16.50 14.59 6.31
CA TYR A 244 -16.40 15.61 5.26
C TYR A 244 -15.09 16.39 5.33
N GLU A 245 -14.66 16.79 6.53
CA GLU A 245 -13.37 17.48 6.73
C GLU A 245 -12.20 16.63 6.21
N ILE A 246 -12.17 15.34 6.57
CA ILE A 246 -11.15 14.40 6.12
C ILE A 246 -11.21 14.18 4.61
N GLN A 247 -12.41 14.04 4.03
CA GLN A 247 -12.59 13.86 2.59
C GLN A 247 -12.09 15.05 1.78
N VAL A 248 -12.31 16.29 2.25
CA VAL A 248 -11.79 17.49 1.58
C VAL A 248 -10.26 17.50 1.65
N LYS A 249 -9.69 17.29 2.84
CA LYS A 249 -8.23 17.27 3.05
C LYS A 249 -7.53 16.22 2.19
N LEU A 250 -8.06 14.99 2.17
CA LEU A 250 -7.49 13.91 1.37
C LEU A 250 -7.65 14.15 -0.13
N TRP A 251 -8.77 14.76 -0.56
CA TRP A 251 -8.93 15.11 -1.97
C TRP A 251 -7.89 16.12 -2.45
N ASP A 252 -7.60 17.14 -1.63
CA ASP A 252 -6.54 18.10 -1.93
C ASP A 252 -5.17 17.44 -1.99
N LEU A 253 -4.87 16.57 -1.03
CA LEU A 253 -3.62 15.81 -1.02
C LEU A 253 -3.47 14.91 -2.27
N TYR A 254 -4.53 14.19 -2.66
CA TYR A 254 -4.48 13.33 -3.85
C TYR A 254 -4.26 14.13 -5.15
N LYS A 255 -4.86 15.31 -5.29
CA LYS A 255 -4.58 16.22 -6.42
C LYS A 255 -3.12 16.70 -6.41
N GLU A 256 -2.59 17.04 -5.24
CA GLU A 256 -1.18 17.43 -5.11
C GLU A 256 -0.24 16.29 -5.52
N ARG A 257 -0.52 15.06 -5.07
CA ARG A 257 0.25 13.87 -5.47
C ARG A 257 0.17 13.61 -6.98
N GLN A 258 -1.00 13.79 -7.59
CA GLN A 258 -1.19 13.69 -9.04
C GLN A 258 -0.29 14.66 -9.81
N ALA A 259 -0.23 15.92 -9.34
CA ALA A 259 0.63 16.94 -9.94
C ALA A 259 2.11 16.56 -9.83
N GLN A 260 2.56 16.07 -8.67
CA GLN A 260 3.94 15.60 -8.47
C GLN A 260 4.29 14.40 -9.35
N ILE A 261 3.39 13.44 -9.48
CA ILE A 261 3.56 12.28 -10.38
C ILE A 261 3.76 12.75 -11.83
N THR A 262 2.94 13.72 -12.27
CA THR A 262 3.03 14.30 -13.62
C THR A 262 4.37 15.00 -13.85
N GLU A 263 4.84 15.78 -12.88
CA GLU A 263 6.14 16.45 -12.93
C GLU A 263 7.32 15.45 -13.00
N LYS A 264 7.33 14.46 -12.10
CA LYS A 264 8.40 13.45 -12.05
C LYS A 264 8.45 12.59 -13.30
N LYS A 265 7.29 12.18 -13.82
CA LYS A 265 7.21 11.47 -15.11
C LYS A 265 7.81 12.29 -16.24
N THR A 266 7.56 13.61 -16.27
CA THR A 266 8.16 14.52 -17.25
C THR A 266 9.68 14.60 -17.07
N GLY A 267 10.18 14.58 -15.84
CA GLY A 267 11.61 14.47 -15.54
C GLY A 267 12.24 13.19 -16.10
N ILE A 268 11.60 12.03 -15.87
CA ILE A 268 12.04 10.73 -16.38
C ILE A 268 12.06 10.69 -17.91
N ALA A 269 11.09 11.32 -18.58
CA ALA A 269 11.03 11.36 -20.04
C ALA A 269 12.30 11.97 -20.68
N ARG A 270 13.02 12.85 -19.96
CA ARG A 270 14.31 13.39 -20.42
C ARG A 270 15.39 12.32 -20.58
N TYR A 271 15.26 11.18 -19.91
CA TYR A 271 16.14 10.01 -20.05
C TYR A 271 15.59 8.94 -21.00
N LEU A 272 14.44 9.14 -21.65
CA LEU A 272 13.84 8.10 -22.52
C LEU A 272 13.75 8.51 -24.00
N TYR A 273 13.84 9.80 -24.30
CA TYR A 273 13.55 10.36 -25.63
C TYR A 273 14.66 11.19 -26.34
N PRO A 274 15.79 11.61 -25.73
CA PRO A 274 16.84 12.29 -26.51
C PRO A 274 17.49 11.41 -27.60
N LYS A 275 17.85 12.06 -28.72
CA LYS A 275 18.40 11.47 -29.97
C LYS A 275 19.89 11.10 -29.94
N LYS A 276 20.61 11.43 -28.86
CA LYS A 276 22.03 11.09 -28.67
C LYS A 276 22.21 10.67 -27.23
N SER A 277 21.97 9.40 -26.96
CA SER A 277 21.89 8.90 -25.61
C SER A 277 22.59 7.57 -25.48
N TRP A 278 23.00 7.23 -24.26
CA TRP A 278 23.65 5.95 -23.96
C TRP A 278 22.80 4.74 -24.38
N TRP A 279 21.48 4.89 -24.54
CA TRP A 279 20.56 3.83 -24.94
C TRP A 279 20.34 3.67 -26.45
N ASP A 280 21.11 4.35 -27.31
CA ASP A 280 21.08 4.13 -28.76
C ASP A 280 21.78 2.80 -29.17
N GLY A 281 22.27 2.02 -28.19
CA GLY A 281 22.98 0.76 -28.39
C GLY A 281 22.07 -0.42 -28.73
N GLY A 282 22.13 -0.91 -29.96
CA GLY A 282 21.67 -2.25 -30.38
C GLY A 282 20.20 -2.64 -30.08
N PRO A 283 19.77 -3.85 -30.48
CA PRO A 283 18.39 -4.33 -30.23
C PRO A 283 18.06 -4.60 -28.75
N GLU A 284 19.05 -4.93 -27.92
CA GLU A 284 18.85 -5.36 -26.53
C GLU A 284 18.42 -4.20 -25.63
N VAL A 285 19.01 -3.01 -25.80
CA VAL A 285 18.58 -1.81 -25.09
C VAL A 285 17.17 -1.38 -25.50
N GLN A 286 16.79 -1.59 -26.76
CA GLN A 286 15.47 -1.18 -27.26
C GLN A 286 14.33 -1.87 -26.52
N LEU A 287 14.51 -3.12 -26.08
CA LEU A 287 13.50 -3.83 -25.30
C LEU A 287 13.33 -3.22 -23.91
N ALA A 288 14.44 -3.00 -23.19
CA ALA A 288 14.39 -2.37 -21.86
C ALA A 288 13.78 -0.96 -21.93
N MET A 289 14.14 -0.18 -22.96
CA MET A 289 13.57 1.14 -23.20
C MET A 289 12.09 1.09 -23.56
N LYS A 290 11.64 0.07 -24.29
CA LYS A 290 10.22 -0.17 -24.55
C LYS A 290 9.46 -0.42 -23.25
N ASN A 291 10.00 -1.24 -22.34
CA ASN A 291 9.41 -1.50 -21.02
C ASN A 291 9.33 -0.22 -20.18
N MET A 292 10.38 0.60 -20.15
CA MET A 292 10.37 1.87 -19.41
C MET A 292 9.37 2.88 -20.00
N LYS A 293 9.25 2.95 -21.32
CA LYS A 293 8.23 3.78 -21.99
C LYS A 293 6.82 3.28 -21.70
N LEU A 294 6.62 1.97 -21.70
CA LEU A 294 5.35 1.36 -21.31
C LEU A 294 4.99 1.68 -19.86
N PHE A 295 5.94 1.56 -18.93
CA PHE A 295 5.76 1.98 -17.54
C PHE A 295 5.28 3.43 -17.44
N CYS A 296 5.95 4.37 -18.11
CA CYS A 296 5.53 5.78 -18.12
C CYS A 296 4.14 5.99 -18.72
N SER A 297 3.77 5.22 -19.75
CA SER A 297 2.42 5.27 -20.34
C SER A 297 1.36 4.75 -19.36
N ILE A 298 1.65 3.68 -18.61
CA ILE A 298 0.73 3.15 -17.59
C ILE A 298 0.57 4.16 -16.45
N VAL A 299 1.66 4.81 -16.03
CA VAL A 299 1.61 5.89 -15.03
C VAL A 299 0.72 7.04 -15.53
N GLU A 300 0.89 7.48 -16.78
CA GLU A 300 0.06 8.54 -17.36
C GLU A 300 -1.42 8.17 -17.38
N ASN A 301 -1.76 6.96 -17.83
CA ASN A 301 -3.15 6.52 -17.91
C ASN A 301 -3.84 6.47 -16.54
N ASN A 302 -3.10 6.12 -15.48
CA ASN A 302 -3.65 5.91 -14.14
C ASN A 302 -3.56 7.11 -13.21
N PHE A 303 -2.59 7.99 -13.43
CA PHE A 303 -2.26 9.09 -12.52
C PHE A 303 -2.04 10.42 -13.25
N GLY A 304 -2.10 10.46 -14.58
CA GLY A 304 -2.04 11.70 -15.34
C GLY A 304 -3.30 12.56 -15.16
N PRO A 305 -3.32 13.80 -15.69
CA PRO A 305 -4.42 14.75 -15.53
C PRO A 305 -5.78 14.17 -15.93
N ASP A 306 -5.81 13.33 -16.96
CA ASP A 306 -7.03 12.72 -17.51
C ASP A 306 -7.32 11.32 -16.94
N SER A 307 -6.67 10.92 -15.86
CA SER A 307 -6.85 9.57 -15.29
C SER A 307 -8.31 9.29 -14.88
N SER A 308 -8.81 8.15 -15.33
CA SER A 308 -10.18 7.69 -15.06
C SER A 308 -10.46 7.55 -13.56
N GLY A 309 -9.44 7.14 -12.78
CA GLY A 309 -9.51 7.03 -11.33
C GLY A 309 -9.80 8.36 -10.63
N MET A 310 -9.08 9.44 -10.98
CA MET A 310 -9.30 10.78 -10.42
C MET A 310 -10.67 11.34 -10.82
N GLN A 311 -11.05 11.16 -12.10
CA GLN A 311 -12.36 11.61 -12.59
C GLN A 311 -13.51 10.90 -11.86
N LYS A 312 -13.39 9.59 -11.65
CA LYS A 312 -14.37 8.79 -10.90
C LYS A 312 -14.52 9.26 -9.46
N ILE A 313 -13.40 9.50 -8.76
CA ILE A 313 -13.41 10.02 -7.39
C ILE A 313 -14.08 11.40 -7.35
N SER A 314 -13.69 12.31 -8.24
CA SER A 314 -14.27 13.66 -8.34
C SER A 314 -15.78 13.62 -8.56
N LYS A 315 -16.26 12.74 -9.44
CA LYS A 315 -17.69 12.52 -9.67
C LYS A 315 -18.39 12.00 -8.41
N GLN A 316 -17.84 11.00 -7.73
CA GLN A 316 -18.42 10.44 -6.52
C GLN A 316 -18.45 11.43 -5.35
N ILE A 317 -17.46 12.32 -5.25
CA ILE A 317 -17.46 13.41 -4.27
C ILE A 317 -18.64 14.34 -4.52
N LYS A 318 -18.91 14.72 -5.78
CA LYS A 318 -20.07 15.56 -6.15
C LYS A 318 -21.41 14.86 -5.88
N GLU A 319 -21.47 13.56 -6.13
CA GLU A 319 -22.68 12.76 -5.91
C GLU A 319 -22.97 12.52 -4.42
N GLY A 320 -21.96 12.45 -3.57
CA GLY A 320 -22.11 12.29 -2.12
C GLY A 320 -22.50 10.87 -1.65
N SER A 321 -22.75 9.92 -2.56
CA SER A 321 -23.20 8.56 -2.21
C SER A 321 -22.16 7.80 -1.38
N GLN A 322 -20.89 7.85 -1.79
CA GLN A 322 -19.80 7.13 -1.12
C GLN A 322 -19.53 7.66 0.29
N ILE A 323 -19.49 8.98 0.45
CA ILE A 323 -19.31 9.59 1.78
C ILE A 323 -20.49 9.28 2.70
N THR A 324 -21.71 9.27 2.17
CA THR A 324 -22.91 8.86 2.92
C THR A 324 -22.80 7.40 3.39
N MET A 325 -22.35 6.48 2.53
CA MET A 325 -22.11 5.08 2.91
C MET A 325 -21.08 4.96 4.05
N ILE A 326 -20.00 5.73 3.99
CA ILE A 326 -18.97 5.77 5.05
C ILE A 326 -19.57 6.28 6.36
N ILE A 327 -20.26 7.43 6.34
CA ILE A 327 -20.89 8.03 7.52
C ILE A 327 -21.85 7.05 8.18
N ASN A 328 -22.74 6.45 7.38
CA ASN A 328 -23.74 5.50 7.88
C ASN A 328 -23.08 4.26 8.48
N ALA A 329 -22.04 3.73 7.84
CA ALA A 329 -21.31 2.58 8.35
C ALA A 329 -20.63 2.87 9.70
N ILE A 330 -19.98 4.03 9.84
CA ILE A 330 -19.36 4.44 11.11
C ILE A 330 -20.42 4.59 12.21
N HIS A 331 -21.55 5.21 11.89
CA HIS A 331 -22.65 5.43 12.83
C HIS A 331 -23.33 4.12 13.26
N SER A 332 -23.56 3.17 12.36
CA SER A 332 -24.19 1.88 12.66
C SER A 332 -23.24 0.84 13.27
N PHE A 333 -21.96 1.19 13.47
CA PHE A 333 -20.98 0.28 14.06
C PHE A 333 -21.40 -0.21 15.46
N TYR A 334 -22.00 0.66 16.29
CA TYR A 334 -22.41 0.28 17.65
C TYR A 334 -23.48 -0.81 17.65
N GLU A 335 -24.48 -0.69 16.78
CA GLU A 335 -25.55 -1.70 16.63
C GLU A 335 -24.98 -3.02 16.11
N SER A 336 -24.05 -2.94 15.16
CA SER A 336 -23.34 -4.11 14.63
C SER A 336 -22.52 -4.80 15.71
N GLU A 337 -21.86 -4.03 16.58
CA GLU A 337 -21.08 -4.54 17.69
C GLU A 337 -21.95 -5.19 18.77
N ILE A 338 -23.09 -4.59 19.12
CA ILE A 338 -24.04 -5.20 20.07
C ILE A 338 -24.51 -6.54 19.52
N SER A 339 -24.98 -6.57 18.27
CA SER A 339 -25.47 -7.78 17.61
C SER A 339 -24.39 -8.88 17.54
N TRP A 340 -23.15 -8.50 17.22
CA TRP A 340 -22.01 -9.42 17.19
C TRP A 340 -21.71 -10.01 18.57
N ASN A 341 -21.72 -9.19 19.61
CA ASN A 341 -21.47 -9.65 20.97
C ASN A 341 -22.60 -10.51 21.53
N GLU A 342 -23.85 -10.24 21.16
CA GLU A 342 -25.00 -11.09 21.51
C GLU A 342 -24.90 -12.47 20.85
N LEU A 343 -24.52 -12.52 19.58
CA LEU A 343 -24.26 -13.77 18.86
C LEU A 343 -23.16 -14.59 19.54
N LEU A 344 -22.04 -13.97 19.90
CA LEU A 344 -20.95 -14.67 20.58
C LEU A 344 -21.37 -15.19 21.96
N LYS A 345 -22.20 -14.44 22.69
CA LYS A 345 -22.73 -14.89 23.99
C LYS A 345 -23.69 -16.06 23.83
N SER A 346 -24.54 -16.06 22.81
CA SER A 346 -25.52 -17.14 22.58
C SER A 346 -24.85 -18.43 22.07
N GLU A 347 -23.80 -18.33 21.24
CA GLU A 347 -23.06 -19.50 20.74
C GLU A 347 -22.04 -20.06 21.74
N LEU A 348 -21.43 -19.23 22.60
CA LEU A 348 -20.61 -19.71 23.73
C LEU A 348 -21.47 -20.29 24.88
N ALA A 349 -22.78 -20.08 24.84
CA ALA A 349 -23.76 -20.66 25.77
C ALA A 349 -24.35 -22.00 25.29
N VAL A 350 -23.79 -22.64 24.27
CA VAL A 350 -24.22 -24.00 23.87
C VAL A 350 -23.92 -24.99 25.01
N PRO A 351 -24.89 -25.85 25.41
CA PRO A 351 -24.87 -26.51 26.71
C PRO A 351 -23.78 -27.56 26.86
N SER A 352 -23.43 -27.84 28.12
CA SER A 352 -22.56 -28.92 28.62
C SER A 352 -22.87 -30.35 28.16
N ASN A 353 -23.79 -30.55 27.21
CA ASN A 353 -24.23 -31.86 26.72
C ASN A 353 -23.36 -32.47 25.62
N PHE A 354 -22.26 -31.82 25.21
CA PHE A 354 -21.25 -32.42 24.31
C PHE A 354 -19.98 -32.92 25.03
N ARG A 355 -19.99 -33.06 26.37
CA ARG A 355 -19.01 -33.85 27.12
C ARG A 355 -19.61 -35.21 27.49
N LYS A 356 -19.88 -36.06 26.51
CA LYS A 356 -19.95 -37.53 26.62
C LYS A 356 -20.35 -38.14 25.27
N SER A 357 -19.34 -38.59 24.54
CA SER A 357 -19.32 -39.89 23.85
C SER A 357 -17.87 -40.24 23.57
#